data_AF-A0A523W4S1-F1
#
_entry.id   AF-A0A523W4S1-F1
#
_cell.length_a   1.000
_cell.length_b   1.000
_cell.length_c   1.000
_cell.angle_alpha   90.00
_cell.angle_beta   90.00
_cell.angle_gamma   90.00
#
_symmetry.space_group_name_H-M   'P 1'
#
loop_
_entity.id
_entity.type
_entity.pdbx_description
1 polymer ?
#
loop_
_entity_poly.entity_id
_entity_poly.type
_entity_poly.pdbx_seq_one_letter_code
_entity_poly.pdbx_strand_id
1 'polypeptide(L)'
;MEGNYQQVPPAFFAIYGIIWFIIVVAFYVYFAICLQTMAKKTNTANAWFAWIPILNVFLMIAIANKPLWWFVLLLIPLVNIVISIIVWMAIAEARNKPNWLGILMIVPVVSIIIPGYLAFSE
;
A
#
# COMPACT_ATOMS: atom_id res chain seq x y z
N MET A 1 0.33 -7.65 -48.80
CA MET A 1 -0.71 -7.37 -47.79
C MET A 1 -0.17 -6.28 -46.89
N GLU A 2 -0.26 -5.02 -47.35
CA GLU A 2 0.11 -3.88 -46.51
C GLU A 2 -1.05 -3.67 -45.53
N GLY A 3 -0.88 -4.09 -44.29
CA GLY A 3 -1.88 -3.88 -43.25
C GLY A 3 -2.03 -2.38 -43.00
N ASN A 4 -3.25 -1.86 -43.13
CA ASN A 4 -3.60 -0.50 -42.71
C ASN A 4 -3.47 -0.40 -41.18
N TYR A 5 -2.26 -0.17 -40.67
CA TYR A 5 -2.05 0.22 -39.29
C TYR A 5 -2.54 1.66 -39.15
N GLN A 6 -3.77 1.84 -38.68
CA GLN A 6 -4.24 3.17 -38.28
C GLN A 6 -3.31 3.69 -37.18
N GLN A 7 -2.54 4.72 -37.50
CA GLN A 7 -1.66 5.33 -36.52
C GLN A 7 -2.52 5.99 -35.44
N VAL A 8 -2.35 5.53 -34.21
CA VAL A 8 -3.03 6.12 -33.06
C VAL A 8 -2.49 7.54 -32.86
N PRO A 9 -3.34 8.59 -32.81
CA PRO A 9 -2.86 9.96 -32.68
C PRO A 9 -2.00 10.16 -31.42
N PRO A 10 -0.91 10.93 -31.45
CA PRO A 10 -0.08 11.20 -30.27
C PRO A 10 -0.87 11.72 -29.05
N ALA A 11 -1.95 12.49 -29.30
CA ALA A 11 -2.85 13.00 -28.27
C ALA A 11 -3.55 11.89 -27.47
N PHE A 12 -3.82 10.73 -28.07
CA PHE A 12 -4.39 9.58 -27.38
C PHE A 12 -3.43 9.12 -26.27
N PHE A 13 -2.16 8.86 -26.58
CA PHE A 13 -1.18 8.44 -25.58
C PHE A 13 -1.00 9.48 -24.45
N ALA A 14 -1.05 10.77 -24.78
CA ALA A 14 -0.98 11.84 -23.78
C ALA A 14 -2.17 11.82 -22.82
N ILE A 15 -3.41 11.69 -23.32
CA ILE A 15 -4.62 11.63 -22.49
C ILE A 15 -4.58 10.39 -21.58
N TYR A 16 -4.21 9.23 -22.12
CA TYR A 16 -4.07 8.01 -21.33
C TYR A 16 -3.00 8.16 -20.25
N GLY A 17 -1.87 8.77 -20.57
CA GLY A 17 -0.80 9.07 -19.61
C GLY A 17 -1.27 9.98 -18.47
N ILE A 18 -2.02 11.03 -18.76
CA ILE A 18 -2.56 11.96 -17.76
C ILE A 18 -3.58 11.26 -16.85
N ILE A 19 -4.52 10.50 -17.42
CA ILE A 19 -5.53 9.77 -16.64
C ILE A 19 -4.84 8.78 -15.70
N TRP A 20 -3.86 8.03 -16.20
CA TRP A 20 -3.13 7.07 -15.37
C TRP A 20 -2.31 7.80 -14.30
N PHE A 21 -1.64 8.90 -14.61
CA PHE A 21 -0.92 9.70 -13.61
C PHE A 21 -1.84 10.14 -12.45
N ILE A 22 -3.03 10.67 -12.76
CA ILE A 22 -4.02 11.09 -11.76
C ILE A 22 -4.46 9.92 -10.87
N ILE A 23 -4.72 8.76 -11.47
CA ILE A 23 -5.13 7.55 -10.74
C ILE A 23 -4.01 7.07 -9.80
N VAL A 24 -2.75 7.01 -10.25
CA VAL A 24 -1.60 6.64 -9.39
C VAL A 24 -1.52 7.58 -8.18
N VAL A 25 -1.59 8.89 -8.44
CA VAL A 25 -1.49 9.91 -7.38
C VAL A 25 -2.65 9.77 -6.38
N ALA A 26 -3.88 9.55 -6.86
CA ALA A 26 -5.03 9.35 -5.98
C ALA A 26 -4.87 8.12 -5.08
N PHE A 27 -4.41 6.98 -5.63
CA PHE A 27 -4.13 5.78 -4.85
C PHE A 27 -2.99 5.97 -3.86
N TYR A 28 -1.93 6.69 -4.25
CA TYR A 28 -0.80 6.99 -3.38
C TYR A 28 -1.23 7.82 -2.17
N VAL A 29 -1.96 8.92 -2.42
CA VAL A 29 -2.48 9.81 -1.37
C VAL A 29 -3.42 9.03 -0.44
N TYR A 30 -4.31 8.19 -0.99
CA TYR A 30 -5.18 7.33 -0.21
C TYR A 30 -4.40 6.42 0.74
N PHE A 31 -3.39 5.70 0.24
CA PHE A 31 -2.58 4.81 1.05
C PHE A 31 -1.80 5.55 2.14
N ALA A 32 -1.21 6.70 1.80
CA ALA A 32 -0.48 7.53 2.75
C ALA A 32 -1.38 8.03 3.89
N ILE A 33 -2.61 8.47 3.59
CA ILE A 33 -3.59 8.87 4.61
C ILE A 33 -3.99 7.68 5.48
N CYS A 34 -4.26 6.51 4.90
CA CYS A 34 -4.63 5.32 5.66
C CYS A 34 -3.52 4.94 6.63
N LEU A 35 -2.29 4.87 6.15
CA LEU A 35 -1.14 4.50 6.96
C LEU A 35 -0.81 5.52 8.05
N GLN A 36 -0.86 6.82 7.73
CA GLN A 36 -0.71 7.89 8.72
C GLN A 36 -1.78 7.81 9.81
N THR A 37 -3.02 7.50 9.42
CA THR A 37 -4.15 7.35 10.36
C THR A 37 -3.93 6.14 11.27
N MET A 38 -3.53 5.00 10.72
CA MET A 38 -3.18 3.81 11.51
C MET A 38 -2.07 4.14 12.51
N ALA A 39 -0.98 4.77 12.06
CA ALA A 39 0.11 5.19 12.94
C ALA A 39 -0.34 6.08 14.10
N LYS A 40 -1.22 7.06 13.83
CA LYS A 40 -1.80 7.92 14.87
C LYS A 40 -2.64 7.10 15.86
N LYS A 41 -3.50 6.21 15.35
CA LYS A 41 -4.38 5.37 16.19
C LYS A 41 -3.63 4.31 16.99
N THR A 42 -2.44 3.90 16.55
CA THR A 42 -1.56 2.96 17.27
C THR A 42 -0.48 3.67 18.09
N ASN A 43 -0.52 5.01 18.20
CA ASN A 43 0.50 5.82 18.86
C ASN A 43 1.94 5.56 18.35
N THR A 44 2.07 5.19 17.08
CA THR A 44 3.37 4.99 16.43
C THR A 44 3.98 6.34 16.07
N ALA A 45 5.24 6.55 16.46
CA ALA A 45 5.98 7.78 16.17
C ALA A 45 6.11 8.03 14.66
N ASN A 46 6.30 9.30 14.30
CA ASN A 46 6.57 9.72 12.92
C ASN A 46 5.49 9.31 11.91
N ALA A 47 4.20 9.44 12.26
CA ALA A 47 3.09 9.12 11.37
C ALA A 47 3.17 9.77 9.96
N TRP A 48 3.86 10.90 9.84
CA TRP A 48 4.11 11.58 8.55
C TRP A 48 5.03 10.80 7.60
N PHE A 49 5.79 9.81 8.09
CA PHE A 49 6.59 8.90 7.26
C PHE A 49 5.76 8.16 6.22
N ALA A 50 4.43 8.05 6.40
CA ALA A 50 3.52 7.48 5.42
C ALA A 50 3.59 8.12 4.03
N TRP A 51 4.03 9.39 3.95
CA TRP A 51 4.10 10.17 2.71
C TRP A 51 5.43 10.02 1.96
N ILE A 52 6.41 9.31 2.52
CA ILE A 52 7.69 9.06 1.86
C ILE A 52 7.76 7.58 1.48
N PRO A 53 7.97 7.21 0.20
CA PRO A 53 7.84 5.83 -0.28
C PRO A 53 8.69 4.80 0.46
N ILE A 54 9.88 5.17 0.92
CA ILE A 54 10.75 4.25 1.66
C ILE A 54 10.38 4.24 3.15
N LEU A 55 10.04 5.41 3.73
CA LEU A 55 9.71 5.51 5.14
C LEU A 55 8.34 4.93 5.48
N ASN A 56 7.43 4.85 4.52
CA ASN A 56 6.13 4.23 4.72
C ASN A 56 6.27 2.73 5.08
N VAL A 57 7.29 2.03 4.56
CA VAL A 57 7.57 0.62 4.87
C VAL A 57 8.08 0.48 6.30
N PHE A 58 9.01 1.34 6.71
CA PHE A 58 9.48 1.39 8.10
C PHE A 58 8.34 1.73 9.06
N LEU A 59 7.45 2.65 8.68
CA LEU A 59 6.28 2.99 9.45
C LEU A 59 5.32 1.79 9.57
N MET A 60 5.06 1.05 8.49
CA MET A 60 4.25 -0.18 8.53
C MET A 60 4.83 -1.22 9.49
N ILE A 61 6.14 -1.47 9.42
CA ILE A 61 6.85 -2.40 10.31
C ILE A 61 6.75 -1.93 11.77
N ALA A 62 6.86 -0.63 12.01
CA ALA A 62 6.73 -0.03 13.34
C ALA A 62 5.29 -0.14 13.89
N ILE A 63 4.26 0.09 13.07
CA ILE A 63 2.84 -0.12 13.45
C ILE A 63 2.61 -1.60 13.79
N ALA A 64 3.18 -2.51 13.01
CA ALA A 64 3.12 -3.96 13.24
C ALA A 64 3.87 -4.43 14.51
N ASN A 65 4.54 -3.51 15.21
CA ASN A 65 5.42 -3.79 16.35
C ASN A 65 6.44 -4.89 16.03
N LYS A 66 7.04 -4.80 14.84
CA LYS A 66 8.09 -5.71 14.36
C LYS A 66 9.43 -4.97 14.30
N PRO A 67 10.56 -5.68 14.44
CA PRO A 67 11.85 -5.03 14.42
C PRO A 67 12.19 -4.52 13.01
N LEU A 68 12.80 -3.33 12.91
CA LEU A 68 13.04 -2.63 11.64
C LEU A 68 13.89 -3.44 10.64
N TRP A 69 14.67 -4.42 11.10
CA TRP A 69 15.43 -5.32 10.22
C TRP A 69 14.53 -6.16 9.28
N TRP A 70 13.23 -6.31 9.59
CA TRP A 70 12.26 -6.96 8.71
C TRP A 70 12.16 -6.27 7.35
N PHE A 71 12.58 -5.01 7.24
CA PHE A 71 12.75 -4.32 5.97
C PHE A 71 13.63 -5.11 5.00
N VAL A 72 14.72 -5.72 5.47
CA VAL A 72 15.62 -6.54 4.64
C VAL A 72 14.88 -7.76 4.08
N LEU A 73 14.01 -8.39 4.88
CA LEU A 73 13.22 -9.53 4.41
C LEU A 73 12.21 -9.14 3.33
N LEU A 74 11.68 -7.91 3.37
CA LEU A 74 10.80 -7.36 2.34
C LEU A 74 11.51 -7.08 1.01
N LEU A 75 12.84 -7.06 0.98
CA LEU A 75 13.62 -6.92 -0.25
C LEU A 75 13.92 -8.26 -0.92
N ILE A 76 13.76 -9.38 -0.20
CA ILE A 76 14.00 -10.72 -0.74
C ILE A 76 12.75 -11.17 -1.52
N PRO A 77 12.85 -11.47 -2.83
CA PRO A 77 11.72 -11.95 -3.61
C PRO A 77 11.08 -13.20 -2.98
N LEU A 78 9.77 -13.34 -3.10
CA LEU A 78 8.93 -14.40 -2.52
C LEU A 78 8.81 -14.35 -0.99
N VAL A 79 9.91 -14.13 -0.27
CA VAL A 79 9.91 -13.89 1.17
C VAL A 79 9.14 -12.61 1.49
N ASN A 80 9.27 -11.58 0.65
CA ASN A 80 8.55 -10.32 0.78
C ASN A 80 7.02 -10.50 0.79
N ILE A 81 6.48 -11.45 0.02
CA ILE A 81 5.04 -11.73 0.00
C ILE A 81 4.61 -12.25 1.38
N VAL A 82 5.28 -13.29 1.89
CA VAL A 82 4.96 -13.89 3.20
C VAL A 82 5.12 -12.87 4.32
N ILE A 83 6.23 -12.14 4.33
CA ILE A 83 6.50 -11.13 5.36
C ILE A 83 5.52 -9.97 5.28
N SER A 84 5.12 -9.52 4.07
CA SER A 84 4.12 -8.47 3.94
C SER A 84 2.77 -8.88 4.53
N ILE A 85 2.34 -10.13 4.32
CA ILE A 85 1.11 -10.67 4.90
C ILE A 85 1.21 -10.65 6.43
N ILE A 86 2.31 -11.16 6.99
CA ILE A 86 2.52 -11.18 8.45
C ILE A 86 2.52 -9.76 9.03
N VAL A 87 3.13 -8.79 8.34
CA VAL A 87 3.11 -7.37 8.74
C VAL A 87 1.67 -6.85 8.73
N TRP A 88 0.88 -7.12 7.69
CA TRP A 88 -0.51 -6.69 7.63
C TRP A 88 -1.42 -7.37 8.66
N MET A 89 -1.18 -8.65 8.96
CA MET A 89 -1.87 -9.36 10.05
C MET A 89 -1.58 -8.69 11.39
N ALA A 90 -0.31 -8.35 11.64
CA ALA A 90 0.11 -7.66 12.87
C ALA A 90 -0.41 -6.21 12.94
N ILE A 91 -0.53 -5.50 11.81
CA ILE A 91 -1.19 -4.18 11.76
C ILE A 91 -2.68 -4.31 12.11
N ALA A 92 -3.36 -5.34 11.61
CA ALA A 92 -4.75 -5.60 11.95
C ALA A 92 -4.91 -5.88 13.47
N GLU A 93 -4.03 -6.70 14.04
CA GLU A 93 -3.99 -6.94 15.49
C GLU A 93 -3.73 -5.65 16.28
N ALA A 94 -2.77 -4.82 15.85
CA ALA A 94 -2.47 -3.52 16.47
C ALA A 94 -3.65 -2.53 16.43
N ARG A 95 -4.55 -2.69 15.44
CA ARG A 95 -5.82 -1.96 15.34
C ARG A 95 -6.99 -2.65 16.05
N ASN A 96 -6.73 -3.69 16.85
CA ASN A 96 -7.73 -4.52 17.54
C ASN A 96 -8.73 -5.18 16.56
N LYS A 97 -8.25 -5.60 15.39
CA LYS A 97 -9.04 -6.27 14.35
C LYS A 97 -8.60 -7.72 14.16
N PRO A 98 -9.45 -8.58 13.59
CA PRO A 98 -9.08 -9.95 13.29
C PRO A 98 -7.85 -10.02 12.38
N ASN A 99 -6.85 -10.81 12.78
CA ASN A 99 -5.58 -10.90 12.06
C ASN A 99 -5.71 -11.41 10.62
N TRP A 100 -6.69 -12.28 10.35
CA TRP A 100 -6.96 -12.84 9.03
C TRP A 100 -7.29 -11.76 7.97
N LEU A 101 -7.68 -10.55 8.38
CA LEU A 101 -7.80 -9.41 7.46
C LEU A 101 -6.50 -9.09 6.73
N GLY A 102 -5.34 -9.35 7.36
CA GLY A 102 -4.04 -9.21 6.71
C GLY A 102 -3.79 -10.22 5.58
N ILE A 103 -4.40 -11.41 5.65
CA ILE A 103 -4.29 -12.44 4.59
C ILE A 103 -4.99 -11.97 3.31
N LEU A 104 -6.08 -11.22 3.46
CA LEU A 104 -6.84 -10.68 2.33
C LEU A 104 -6.05 -9.67 1.48
N MET A 105 -4.90 -9.19 1.96
CA MET A 105 -4.01 -8.31 1.20
C MET A 105 -3.41 -8.96 -0.06
N ILE A 106 -3.48 -10.29 -0.20
CA ILE A 106 -3.10 -10.99 -1.45
C ILE A 106 -4.05 -10.64 -2.61
N VAL A 107 -5.32 -10.35 -2.32
CA VAL A 107 -6.34 -10.11 -3.36
C VAL A 107 -6.31 -8.64 -3.76
N PRO A 108 -5.96 -8.28 -5.02
CA PRO A 108 -5.67 -6.88 -5.40
C PRO A 108 -6.80 -5.87 -5.16
N VAL A 109 -8.05 -6.32 -5.33
CA VAL A 109 -9.22 -5.46 -5.09
C VAL A 109 -9.42 -5.23 -3.59
N VAL A 110 -9.21 -6.27 -2.79
CA VAL A 110 -9.40 -6.23 -1.34
C VAL A 110 -8.26 -5.48 -0.66
N SER A 111 -7.04 -5.56 -1.19
CA SER A 111 -5.88 -4.82 -0.69
C SER A 111 -6.02 -3.30 -0.77
N ILE A 112 -6.98 -2.79 -1.54
CA ILE A 112 -7.34 -1.37 -1.56
C ILE A 112 -8.31 -1.05 -0.40
N ILE A 113 -9.27 -1.93 -0.13
CA ILE A 113 -10.35 -1.70 0.85
C ILE A 113 -9.85 -1.87 2.29
N ILE A 114 -9.02 -2.90 2.54
CA ILE A 114 -8.56 -3.27 3.89
C ILE A 114 -7.79 -2.14 4.59
N PRO A 115 -6.83 -1.44 3.97
CA PRO A 115 -6.15 -0.31 4.60
C PRO A 115 -7.12 0.78 5.07
N GLY A 116 -8.14 1.11 4.27
CA GLY A 116 -9.18 2.06 4.67
C GLY A 116 -10.02 1.54 5.83
N TYR A 117 -10.42 0.27 5.80
CA TYR A 117 -11.12 -0.34 6.92
C TYR A 117 -10.30 -0.30 8.21
N LEU A 118 -9.02 -0.70 8.18
CA LEU A 118 -8.13 -0.69 9.35
C LEU A 118 -7.84 0.73 9.87
N ALA A 119 -7.74 1.70 8.97
CA ALA A 119 -7.51 3.10 9.29
C ALA A 119 -8.73 3.76 9.95
N PHE A 120 -9.92 3.62 9.35
CA PHE A 120 -11.09 4.42 9.71
C PHE A 120 -12.08 3.70 10.62
N SER A 121 -12.04 2.36 10.70
CA SER A 121 -12.85 1.67 11.72
C SER A 121 -12.29 1.91 13.13
N GLU A 122 -13.19 1.88 14.11
CA GLU A 122 -12.88 2.05 15.53
C GLU A 122 -12.14 0.86 16.10
#